data_AF-A0ABD0KBD5-F1
#
_entry.id   AF-A0ABD0KBD5-F1
#
_cell.length_a   1.000
_cell.length_b   1.000
_cell.length_c   1.000
_cell.angle_alpha   90.00
_cell.angle_beta   90.00
_cell.angle_gamma   90.00
#
_symmetry.space_group_name_H-M   'P 1'
#
loop_
_entity.id
_entity.type
_entity.pdbx_description
1 polymer ?
#
loop_
_entity_poly.entity_id
_entity_poly.type
_entity_poly.pdbx_seq_one_letter_code
_entity_poly.pdbx_strand_id
1 'polypeptide(L)'
;MSYTERRRSECCGSVHRGLFQVLQFNGSILSDMVSSSRIAISFGAFCAWTVTSFFCHNLATMAIEVFVSLGTSLHPSLGPILVTLCQILCCFATLETNWKTAGLFVVVASSHIAATMATNASLYMLFATSTMAVKLLEPITSAVIQSLVLKTKMSVESVLSMPVIIAGAFLSVGDPFQSSVVTDGIVLALFSNVMLGIRNVGMKVEQISQDHGVIHIQFRSVLRVTFAALLAVGATRILEASVHTFPKGLSYFLFLSFLSGGFHVAYTYISTSVILLHMTVVGHAIANILKRVLVVVLLHVGGRRQASFWNWSGLVMCTCGLVLYNLPKMLSAFSSPQLSAPPPKHRVTHQRG
;
A
#
# COMPACT_ATOMS: atom_id res chain seq x y z
N MET A 1 63.07 -25.80 -39.00
CA MET A 1 62.13 -25.58 -37.87
C MET A 1 61.61 -26.95 -37.44
N SER A 2 62.39 -27.72 -36.68
CA SER A 2 62.59 -27.74 -35.22
C SER A 2 61.41 -28.33 -34.43
N TYR A 3 61.75 -29.41 -33.73
CA TYR A 3 60.95 -30.50 -33.18
C TYR A 3 60.33 -30.18 -31.79
N THR A 4 60.04 -28.91 -31.52
CA THR A 4 59.77 -28.39 -30.15
C THR A 4 58.35 -27.89 -29.89
N GLU A 5 57.39 -28.16 -30.79
CA GLU A 5 56.05 -27.56 -30.70
C GLU A 5 54.91 -28.57 -30.40
N ARG A 6 55.22 -29.84 -30.11
CA ARG A 6 54.22 -30.92 -30.00
C ARG A 6 53.89 -31.42 -28.59
N ARG A 7 54.41 -30.78 -27.52
CA ARG A 7 54.20 -31.24 -26.12
C ARG A 7 53.56 -30.23 -25.16
N ARG A 8 52.92 -29.16 -25.65
CA ARG A 8 52.21 -28.18 -24.78
C ARG A 8 50.69 -28.19 -24.88
N SER A 9 50.08 -29.05 -25.69
CA SER A 9 48.61 -29.03 -25.89
C SER A 9 47.80 -29.96 -25.00
N GLU A 10 48.41 -30.88 -24.23
CA GLU A 10 47.63 -31.92 -23.53
C GLU A 10 47.51 -31.76 -22.00
N CYS A 11 48.23 -30.84 -21.36
CA CYS A 11 48.16 -30.67 -19.90
C CYS A 11 47.29 -29.49 -19.41
N CYS A 12 46.75 -28.66 -20.32
CA CYS A 12 45.94 -27.48 -19.96
C CYS A 12 44.43 -27.68 -20.16
N GLY A 13 43.99 -28.89 -20.54
CA GLY A 13 42.58 -29.17 -20.87
C GLY A 13 41.72 -29.74 -19.73
N SER A 14 42.34 -30.21 -18.64
CA SER A 14 41.63 -30.93 -17.57
C SER A 14 41.37 -30.05 -16.33
N VAL A 15 42.29 -29.16 -15.95
CA VAL A 15 42.12 -28.25 -14.80
C VAL A 15 41.09 -27.13 -15.09
N HIS A 16 40.95 -26.74 -16.36
CA HIS A 16 40.02 -25.67 -16.75
C HIS A 16 38.55 -26.11 -16.81
N ARG A 17 38.26 -27.42 -16.90
CA ARG A 17 36.88 -27.95 -16.86
C ARG A 17 36.36 -28.15 -15.43
N GLY A 18 37.22 -28.53 -14.49
CA GLY A 18 36.85 -28.65 -13.08
C GLY A 18 36.51 -27.30 -12.42
N LEU A 19 37.25 -26.23 -12.75
CA LEU A 19 36.99 -24.90 -12.22
C LEU A 19 35.70 -24.27 -12.77
N PHE A 20 35.34 -24.58 -14.03
CA PHE A 20 34.11 -24.10 -14.65
C PHE A 20 32.86 -24.80 -14.10
N GLN A 21 32.95 -26.08 -13.75
CA GLN A 21 31.85 -26.80 -13.09
C GLN A 21 31.64 -26.34 -11.65
N VAL A 22 32.71 -26.06 -10.88
CA VAL A 22 32.57 -25.52 -9.50
C VAL A 22 32.04 -24.08 -9.48
N LEU A 23 32.39 -23.25 -10.47
CA LEU A 23 31.82 -21.90 -10.62
C LEU A 23 30.36 -21.90 -11.11
N GLN A 24 29.96 -22.87 -11.95
CA GLN A 24 28.54 -23.04 -12.32
C GLN A 24 27.69 -23.63 -11.19
N PHE A 25 28.24 -24.52 -10.36
CA PHE A 25 27.55 -25.09 -9.19
C PHE A 25 27.38 -24.05 -8.05
N ASN A 26 28.35 -23.16 -7.87
CA ASN A 26 28.20 -22.01 -6.97
C ASN A 26 27.22 -20.96 -7.52
N GLY A 27 27.12 -20.81 -8.86
CA GLY A 27 26.16 -19.93 -9.49
C GLY A 27 24.70 -20.33 -9.24
N SER A 28 24.39 -21.63 -9.26
CA SER A 28 23.02 -22.12 -8.96
C SER A 28 22.67 -21.99 -7.49
N ILE A 29 23.57 -22.36 -6.56
CA ILE A 29 23.32 -22.23 -5.11
C ILE A 29 23.23 -20.75 -4.68
N LEU A 30 24.09 -19.88 -5.23
CA LEU A 30 24.03 -18.45 -4.97
C LEU A 30 22.79 -17.82 -5.62
N SER A 31 22.40 -18.25 -6.82
CA SER A 31 21.15 -17.84 -7.47
C SER A 31 19.92 -18.30 -6.68
N ASP A 32 19.94 -19.52 -6.13
CA ASP A 32 18.85 -20.08 -5.32
C ASP A 32 18.78 -19.45 -3.93
N MET A 33 19.92 -19.13 -3.32
CA MET A 33 19.99 -18.35 -2.07
C MET A 33 19.56 -16.90 -2.27
N VAL A 34 19.96 -16.27 -3.39
CA VAL A 34 19.54 -14.90 -3.74
C VAL A 34 18.06 -14.87 -4.11
N SER A 35 17.55 -15.88 -4.81
CA SER A 35 16.13 -16.07 -5.13
C SER A 35 15.32 -16.27 -3.86
N SER A 36 15.74 -17.18 -2.97
CA SER A 36 15.10 -17.42 -1.67
C SER A 36 15.13 -16.18 -0.77
N SER A 37 16.25 -15.44 -0.77
CA SER A 37 16.38 -14.18 -0.02
C SER A 37 15.48 -13.08 -0.58
N ARG A 38 15.34 -12.96 -1.90
CA ARG A 38 14.42 -12.01 -2.54
C ARG A 38 12.96 -12.34 -2.25
N ILE A 39 12.60 -13.62 -2.24
CA ILE A 39 11.25 -14.07 -1.85
C ILE A 39 10.98 -13.75 -0.38
N ALA A 40 11.93 -14.05 0.52
CA ALA A 40 11.80 -13.77 1.94
C ALA A 40 11.67 -12.26 2.22
N ILE A 41 12.47 -11.42 1.57
CA ILE A 41 12.38 -9.96 1.67
C ILE A 41 11.03 -9.45 1.14
N SER A 42 10.57 -9.98 0.01
CA SER A 42 9.29 -9.58 -0.60
C SER A 42 8.10 -9.97 0.29
N PHE A 43 8.14 -11.16 0.89
CA PHE A 43 7.12 -11.63 1.82
C PHE A 43 7.14 -10.83 3.13
N GLY A 44 8.32 -10.57 3.70
CA GLY A 44 8.48 -9.73 4.88
C GLY A 44 7.97 -8.31 4.65
N ALA A 45 8.30 -7.70 3.51
CA ALA A 45 7.80 -6.39 3.12
C ALA A 45 6.26 -6.40 2.94
N PHE A 46 5.70 -7.45 2.35
CA PHE A 46 4.26 -7.61 2.21
C PHE A 46 3.55 -7.72 3.58
N CYS A 47 4.11 -8.51 4.50
CA CYS A 47 3.58 -8.64 5.86
C CYS A 47 3.67 -7.31 6.60
N ALA A 48 4.82 -6.64 6.55
CA ALA A 48 5.00 -5.31 7.15
C ALA A 48 4.02 -4.29 6.58
N TRP A 49 3.81 -4.30 5.26
CA TRP A 49 2.83 -3.44 4.60
C TRP A 49 1.40 -3.69 5.08
N THR A 50 1.03 -4.96 5.24
CA THR A 50 -0.30 -5.37 5.71
C THR A 50 -0.52 -4.98 7.17
N VAL A 51 0.44 -5.29 8.04
CA VAL A 51 0.37 -5.01 9.48
C VAL A 51 0.36 -3.51 9.75
N THR A 52 1.21 -2.74 9.08
CA THR A 52 1.23 -1.27 9.22
C THR A 52 -0.07 -0.64 8.69
N SER A 53 -0.63 -1.16 7.59
CA SER A 53 -1.94 -0.71 7.09
C SER A 53 -3.07 -1.03 8.07
N PHE A 54 -3.07 -2.22 8.69
CA PHE A 54 -4.02 -2.59 9.74
C PHE A 54 -3.95 -1.64 10.93
N PHE A 55 -2.75 -1.45 11.50
CA PHE A 55 -2.59 -0.57 12.67
C PHE A 55 -2.96 0.88 12.35
N CYS A 56 -2.60 1.40 11.17
CA CYS A 56 -2.99 2.74 10.75
C CYS A 56 -4.51 2.96 10.89
N HIS A 57 -5.31 2.09 10.28
CA HIS A 57 -6.77 2.22 10.26
C HIS A 57 -7.42 1.87 11.60
N ASN A 58 -6.90 0.85 12.30
CA ASN A 58 -7.42 0.49 13.62
C ASN A 58 -7.21 1.61 14.64
N LEU A 59 -6.01 2.20 14.68
CA LEU A 59 -5.69 3.32 15.58
C LEU A 59 -6.44 4.60 15.18
N ALA A 60 -6.62 4.87 13.89
CA ALA A 60 -7.44 5.98 13.42
C ALA A 60 -8.90 5.85 13.90
N THR A 61 -9.46 4.64 13.79
CA THR A 61 -10.83 4.35 14.26
C THR A 61 -10.94 4.58 15.76
N MET A 62 -10.01 4.03 16.55
CA MET A 62 -10.00 4.24 18.00
C MET A 62 -9.81 5.72 18.37
N ALA A 63 -8.97 6.47 17.66
CA ALA A 63 -8.81 7.91 17.89
C ALA A 63 -10.12 8.66 17.63
N ILE A 64 -10.80 8.37 16.52
CA ILE A 64 -12.10 8.98 16.20
C ILE A 64 -13.15 8.66 17.28
N GLU A 65 -13.25 7.40 17.71
CA GLU A 65 -14.15 6.99 18.80
C GLU A 65 -13.85 7.75 20.10
N VAL A 66 -12.57 7.86 20.48
CA VAL A 66 -12.15 8.62 21.65
C VAL A 66 -12.56 10.08 21.50
N PHE A 67 -12.31 10.72 20.35
CA PHE A 67 -12.67 12.11 20.11
C PHE A 67 -14.18 12.34 20.28
N VAL A 68 -15.02 11.48 19.70
CA VAL A 68 -16.47 11.54 19.87
C VAL A 68 -16.86 11.38 21.34
N SER A 69 -16.21 10.47 22.06
CA SER A 69 -16.47 10.24 23.50
C SER A 69 -16.03 11.38 24.42
N LEU A 70 -15.13 12.27 23.98
CA LEU A 70 -14.71 13.43 24.77
C LEU A 70 -15.88 14.40 25.04
N GLY A 71 -16.98 14.31 24.29
CA GLY A 71 -18.17 15.15 24.50
C GLY A 71 -17.86 16.65 24.41
N THR A 72 -16.83 17.03 23.66
CA THR A 72 -16.46 18.44 23.48
C THR A 72 -17.58 19.22 22.81
N SER A 73 -17.67 20.52 23.03
CA SER A 73 -18.56 21.41 22.26
C SER A 73 -18.21 21.49 20.76
N LEU A 74 -17.10 20.88 20.34
CA LEU A 74 -16.68 20.80 18.95
C LEU A 74 -17.53 19.78 18.19
N HIS A 75 -17.77 20.06 16.91
CA HIS A 75 -18.54 19.18 16.05
C HIS A 75 -17.85 17.81 15.93
N PRO A 76 -18.56 16.68 16.10
CA PRO A 76 -17.96 15.32 16.07
C PRO A 76 -17.17 14.99 14.79
N SER A 77 -17.53 15.60 13.66
CA SER A 77 -16.79 15.44 12.39
C SER A 77 -15.38 16.05 12.40
N LEU A 78 -15.00 16.80 13.42
CA LEU A 78 -13.64 17.34 13.55
C LEU A 78 -12.62 16.23 13.85
N GLY A 79 -13.02 15.15 14.53
CA GLY A 79 -12.17 14.00 14.84
C GLY A 79 -11.45 13.43 13.62
N PRO A 80 -12.15 12.98 12.56
CA PRO A 80 -11.50 12.45 11.36
C PRO A 80 -10.63 13.49 10.63
N ILE A 81 -10.97 14.78 10.72
CA ILE A 81 -10.14 15.86 10.15
C ILE A 81 -8.80 15.96 10.90
N LEU A 82 -8.84 15.97 12.23
CA LEU A 82 -7.63 16.06 13.07
C LEU A 82 -6.74 14.83 12.92
N VAL A 83 -7.31 13.62 12.86
CA VAL A 83 -6.56 12.38 12.59
C VAL A 83 -5.90 12.46 11.21
N THR A 84 -6.62 12.93 10.19
CA THR A 84 -6.07 13.12 8.84
C THR A 84 -4.92 14.13 8.84
N LEU A 85 -5.10 15.28 9.50
CA LEU A 85 -4.05 16.29 9.61
C LEU A 85 -2.80 15.70 10.27
N CYS A 86 -2.97 14.93 11.36
CA CYS A 86 -1.85 14.27 12.02
C CYS A 86 -1.12 13.29 11.08
N GLN A 87 -1.85 12.43 10.37
CA GLN A 87 -1.28 11.48 9.41
C GLN A 87 -0.52 12.17 8.27
N ILE A 88 -1.10 13.22 7.69
CA ILE A 88 -0.50 13.98 6.58
C ILE A 88 0.71 14.79 7.05
N LEU A 89 0.65 15.43 8.21
CA LEU A 89 1.79 16.13 8.80
C LEU A 89 2.94 15.17 9.11
N CYS A 90 2.65 13.97 9.62
CA CYS A 90 3.67 12.94 9.79
C CYS A 90 4.33 12.58 8.45
N CYS A 91 3.55 12.40 7.37
CA CYS A 91 4.10 12.16 6.04
C CYS A 91 5.01 13.30 5.57
N PHE A 92 4.54 14.54 5.55
CA PHE A 92 5.34 15.68 5.08
C PHE A 92 6.57 15.94 5.94
N ALA A 93 6.48 15.70 7.25
CA ALA A 93 7.61 15.90 8.14
C ALA A 93 8.64 14.77 8.04
N THR A 94 8.29 13.56 7.62
CA THR A 94 9.21 12.40 7.64
C THR A 94 9.72 11.97 6.27
N LEU A 95 8.92 12.21 5.22
CA LEU A 95 9.21 11.80 3.86
C LEU A 95 9.83 12.96 3.08
N GLU A 96 11.03 12.72 2.56
CA GLU A 96 11.65 13.57 1.55
C GLU A 96 11.25 13.07 0.17
N THR A 97 10.90 14.01 -0.71
CA THR A 97 10.42 13.68 -2.04
C THR A 97 11.19 14.45 -3.10
N ASN A 98 11.66 13.77 -4.13
CA ASN A 98 12.37 14.38 -5.26
C ASN A 98 11.52 14.31 -6.53
N TRP A 99 10.74 15.36 -6.79
CA TRP A 99 9.84 15.43 -7.95
C TRP A 99 10.45 16.30 -9.06
N LYS A 100 10.47 15.78 -10.30
CA LYS A 100 10.86 16.55 -11.50
C LYS A 100 9.78 17.53 -11.90
N THR A 101 8.51 17.13 -11.79
CA THR A 101 7.37 17.94 -12.24
C THR A 101 6.51 18.38 -11.06
N ALA A 102 6.57 19.68 -10.74
CA ALA A 102 5.80 20.27 -9.64
C ALA A 102 4.28 20.06 -9.78
N GLY A 103 3.75 20.15 -11.00
CA GLY A 103 2.32 19.90 -11.24
C GLY A 103 1.88 18.48 -10.88
N LEU A 104 2.70 17.47 -11.21
CA LEU A 104 2.42 16.09 -10.88
C LEU A 104 2.50 15.84 -9.38
N PHE A 105 3.47 16.46 -8.70
CA PHE A 105 3.54 16.45 -7.24
C PHE A 105 2.24 16.96 -6.60
N VAL A 106 1.72 18.11 -7.05
CA VAL A 106 0.49 18.70 -6.51
C VAL A 106 -0.70 17.74 -6.69
N VAL A 107 -0.83 17.09 -7.85
CA VAL A 107 -1.90 16.10 -8.11
C VAL A 107 -1.77 14.88 -7.19
N VAL A 108 -0.56 14.34 -7.03
CA VAL A 108 -0.33 13.17 -6.17
C VAL A 108 -0.53 13.52 -4.70
N ALA A 109 -0.03 14.67 -4.24
CA ALA A 109 -0.17 15.12 -2.86
C ALA A 109 -1.64 15.41 -2.52
N SER A 110 -2.34 16.18 -3.35
CA SER A 110 -3.75 16.51 -3.14
C SER A 110 -4.65 15.27 -3.17
N SER A 111 -4.45 14.36 -4.13
CA SER A 111 -5.19 13.09 -4.17
C SER A 111 -4.89 12.19 -2.97
N HIS A 112 -3.65 12.18 -2.46
CA HIS A 112 -3.32 11.44 -1.24
C HIS A 112 -4.02 12.03 0.00
N ILE A 113 -4.03 13.35 0.15
CA ILE A 113 -4.72 14.05 1.24
C ILE A 113 -6.23 13.78 1.15
N ALA A 114 -6.83 13.98 -0.02
CA ALA A 114 -8.26 13.76 -0.25
C ALA A 114 -8.67 12.31 0.01
N ALA A 115 -7.88 11.34 -0.45
CA ALA A 115 -8.10 9.92 -0.18
C ALA A 115 -8.06 9.59 1.33
N THR A 116 -7.08 10.16 2.04
CA THR A 116 -6.90 9.93 3.48
C THR A 116 -8.05 10.54 4.26
N MET A 117 -8.42 11.78 3.95
CA MET A 117 -9.56 12.47 4.55
C MET A 117 -10.86 11.69 4.33
N ALA A 118 -11.16 11.29 3.09
CA ALA A 118 -12.37 10.55 2.78
C ALA A 118 -12.40 9.16 3.45
N THR A 119 -11.24 8.52 3.62
CA THR A 119 -11.14 7.26 4.36
C THR A 119 -11.47 7.47 5.84
N ASN A 120 -10.87 8.46 6.49
CA ASN A 120 -11.12 8.72 7.91
C ASN A 120 -12.54 9.22 8.16
N ALA A 121 -13.09 10.04 7.27
CA ALA A 121 -14.49 10.45 7.31
C ALA A 121 -15.44 9.26 7.14
N SER A 122 -15.11 8.29 6.27
CA SER A 122 -15.85 7.03 6.18
C SER A 122 -15.74 6.20 7.46
N LEU A 123 -14.56 6.11 8.09
CA LEU A 123 -14.36 5.42 9.38
C LEU A 123 -15.15 6.07 10.54
N TYR A 124 -15.46 7.36 10.43
CA TYR A 124 -16.34 8.03 11.38
C TYR A 124 -17.82 7.65 11.18
N MET A 125 -18.23 7.38 9.94
CA MET A 125 -19.62 7.07 9.57
C MET A 125 -19.94 5.56 9.56
N LEU A 126 -18.92 4.72 9.36
CA LEU A 126 -19.03 3.27 9.22
C LEU A 126 -18.06 2.57 10.15
N PHE A 127 -18.36 1.31 10.46
CA PHE A 127 -17.37 0.43 11.07
C PHE A 127 -16.15 0.26 10.17
N ALA A 128 -14.96 0.17 10.77
CA ALA A 128 -13.71 0.04 10.04
C ALA A 128 -13.70 -1.14 9.05
N THR A 129 -14.28 -2.27 9.44
CA THR A 129 -14.43 -3.45 8.58
C THR A 129 -15.28 -3.15 7.34
N SER A 130 -16.37 -2.40 7.49
CA SER A 130 -17.26 -1.99 6.39
C SER A 130 -16.58 -0.98 5.45
N THR A 131 -15.90 0.05 5.99
CA THR A 131 -15.11 0.98 5.17
C THR A 131 -14.06 0.24 4.36
N MET A 132 -13.30 -0.65 4.98
CA MET A 132 -12.25 -1.41 4.29
C MET A 132 -12.81 -2.42 3.28
N ALA A 133 -14.00 -2.98 3.53
CA ALA A 133 -14.70 -3.83 2.56
C ALA A 133 -15.13 -3.04 1.31
N VAL A 134 -15.69 -1.83 1.46
CA VAL A 134 -15.99 -0.96 0.30
C VAL A 134 -14.71 -0.55 -0.43
N LYS A 135 -13.60 -0.36 0.29
CA LYS A 135 -12.29 -0.11 -0.31
C LYS A 135 -11.76 -1.30 -1.13
N LEU A 136 -12.29 -2.52 -1.00
CA LEU A 136 -11.96 -3.63 -1.91
C LEU A 136 -12.38 -3.35 -3.36
N LEU A 137 -13.25 -2.38 -3.60
CA LEU A 137 -13.71 -1.97 -4.93
C LEU A 137 -12.69 -1.11 -5.70
N GLU A 138 -11.50 -0.84 -5.16
CA GLU A 138 -10.47 -0.05 -5.86
C GLU A 138 -10.14 -0.56 -7.28
N PRO A 139 -9.91 -1.88 -7.51
CA PRO A 139 -9.58 -2.38 -8.85
C PRO A 139 -10.70 -2.15 -9.86
N ILE A 140 -11.96 -2.19 -9.40
CA ILE A 140 -13.15 -1.89 -10.19
C ILE A 140 -13.17 -0.40 -10.55
N THR A 141 -13.06 0.48 -9.55
CA THR A 141 -13.06 1.93 -9.80
C THR A 141 -11.95 2.34 -10.77
N SER A 142 -10.77 1.75 -10.65
CA SER A 142 -9.64 1.99 -11.56
C SER A 142 -9.94 1.49 -12.98
N ALA A 143 -10.54 0.29 -13.12
CA ALA A 143 -10.88 -0.27 -14.42
C ALA A 143 -12.00 0.51 -15.12
N VAL A 144 -13.01 0.99 -14.38
CA VAL A 144 -14.08 1.84 -14.91
C VAL A 144 -13.51 3.17 -15.40
N ILE A 145 -12.69 3.84 -14.58
CA ILE A 145 -12.03 5.09 -14.99
C ILE A 145 -11.17 4.87 -16.24
N GLN A 146 -10.40 3.78 -16.28
CA GLN A 146 -9.57 3.46 -17.42
C GLN A 146 -10.41 3.22 -18.69
N SER A 147 -11.52 2.49 -18.58
CA SER A 147 -12.43 2.25 -19.71
C SER A 147 -13.10 3.53 -20.19
N LEU A 148 -13.52 4.42 -19.28
CA LEU A 148 -14.16 5.69 -19.65
C LEU A 148 -13.17 6.68 -20.27
N VAL A 149 -11.96 6.80 -19.72
CA VAL A 149 -10.96 7.78 -20.14
C VAL A 149 -10.18 7.31 -21.37
N LEU A 150 -9.73 6.06 -21.39
CA LEU A 150 -8.90 5.51 -22.47
C LEU A 150 -9.71 4.78 -23.55
N LYS A 151 -11.04 4.69 -23.39
CA LYS A 151 -11.96 3.95 -24.29
C LYS A 151 -11.52 2.50 -24.55
N THR A 152 -10.81 1.90 -23.59
CA THR A 152 -10.36 0.50 -23.70
C THR A 152 -11.49 -0.45 -23.32
N LYS A 153 -11.69 -1.49 -24.14
CA LYS A 153 -12.70 -2.52 -23.87
C LYS A 153 -12.34 -3.28 -22.60
N MET A 154 -13.30 -3.43 -21.69
CA MET A 154 -13.15 -4.27 -20.51
C MET A 154 -13.18 -5.75 -20.93
N SER A 155 -12.36 -6.57 -20.28
CA SER A 155 -12.37 -8.02 -20.53
C SER A 155 -13.69 -8.62 -20.05
N VAL A 156 -14.15 -9.70 -20.69
CA VAL A 156 -15.42 -10.35 -20.33
C VAL A 156 -15.40 -10.84 -18.88
N GLU A 157 -14.25 -11.33 -18.42
CA GLU A 157 -14.04 -11.78 -17.03
C GLU A 157 -14.16 -10.60 -16.05
N SER A 158 -13.69 -9.41 -16.45
CA SER A 158 -13.83 -8.20 -15.64
C SER A 158 -15.29 -7.80 -15.48
N VAL A 159 -16.08 -7.89 -16.56
CA VAL A 159 -17.50 -7.57 -16.55
C VAL A 159 -18.30 -8.58 -15.72
N LEU A 160 -17.99 -9.87 -15.82
CA LEU A 160 -18.69 -10.93 -15.07
C LEU A 160 -18.34 -10.93 -13.58
N SER A 161 -17.11 -10.57 -13.21
CA SER A 161 -16.69 -10.53 -11.80
C SER A 161 -17.17 -9.28 -11.04
N MET A 162 -17.37 -8.15 -11.73
CA MET A 162 -17.79 -6.90 -11.11
C MET A 162 -19.05 -7.00 -10.24
N PRO A 163 -20.18 -7.57 -10.71
CA PRO A 163 -21.38 -7.72 -9.89
C PRO A 163 -21.13 -8.53 -8.62
N VAL A 164 -20.32 -9.58 -8.69
CA VAL A 164 -20.00 -10.44 -7.53
C VAL A 164 -19.21 -9.68 -6.47
N ILE A 165 -18.21 -8.89 -6.91
CA ILE A 165 -17.38 -8.09 -6.00
C ILE A 165 -18.23 -7.00 -5.33
N ILE A 166 -19.05 -6.29 -6.13
CA ILE A 166 -19.92 -5.22 -5.66
C ILE A 166 -20.94 -5.76 -4.65
N ALA A 167 -21.64 -6.84 -5.01
CA ALA A 167 -22.60 -7.48 -4.12
C ALA A 167 -21.95 -7.97 -2.81
N GLY A 168 -20.77 -8.59 -2.90
CA GLY A 168 -20.03 -9.03 -1.71
C GLY A 168 -19.62 -7.86 -0.81
N ALA A 169 -19.14 -6.75 -1.37
CA ALA A 169 -18.78 -5.56 -0.60
C ALA A 169 -20.00 -4.96 0.12
N PHE A 170 -21.14 -4.81 -0.57
CA PHE A 170 -22.37 -4.29 0.04
C PHE A 170 -22.97 -5.25 1.08
N LEU A 171 -22.97 -6.56 0.81
CA LEU A 171 -23.37 -7.57 1.78
C LEU A 171 -22.48 -7.55 3.03
N SER A 172 -21.17 -7.27 2.86
CA SER A 172 -20.24 -7.09 3.96
C SER A 172 -20.53 -5.84 4.79
N VAL A 173 -21.14 -4.80 4.22
CA VAL A 173 -21.62 -3.62 4.96
C VAL A 173 -22.87 -3.99 5.77
N GLY A 174 -23.79 -4.76 5.18
CA GLY A 174 -25.05 -5.16 5.78
C GLY A 174 -26.20 -4.45 5.08
N ASP A 175 -26.75 -3.41 5.72
CA ASP A 175 -27.80 -2.55 5.13
C ASP A 175 -27.20 -1.19 4.71
N PRO A 176 -26.81 -1.03 3.43
CA PRO A 176 -26.16 0.19 2.97
C PRO A 176 -27.12 1.39 2.87
N PHE A 177 -28.43 1.16 2.87
CA PHE A 177 -29.45 2.21 2.70
C PHE A 177 -30.22 2.51 3.99
N GLN A 178 -29.79 1.92 5.11
CA GLN A 178 -30.43 2.11 6.42
C GLN A 178 -30.50 3.57 6.85
N SER A 179 -29.47 4.37 6.51
CA SER A 179 -29.41 5.79 6.82
C SER A 179 -28.57 6.57 5.80
N SER A 180 -28.81 7.88 5.73
CA SER A 180 -27.99 8.80 4.93
C SER A 180 -26.53 8.77 5.38
N VAL A 181 -26.26 8.70 6.68
CA VAL A 181 -24.89 8.63 7.24
C VAL A 181 -24.13 7.39 6.75
N VAL A 182 -24.79 6.23 6.72
CA VAL A 182 -24.19 5.00 6.19
C VAL A 182 -23.92 5.14 4.69
N THR A 183 -24.87 5.69 3.93
CA THR A 183 -24.71 5.92 2.49
C THR A 183 -23.55 6.88 2.20
N ASP A 184 -23.47 8.00 2.92
CA ASP A 184 -22.38 8.98 2.80
C ASP A 184 -21.02 8.36 3.12
N GLY A 185 -20.96 7.51 4.15
CA GLY A 185 -19.77 6.75 4.51
C GLY A 185 -19.30 5.82 3.38
N ILE A 186 -20.23 5.18 2.66
CA ILE A 186 -19.92 4.33 1.49
C ILE A 186 -19.42 5.21 0.33
N VAL A 187 -20.09 6.32 0.04
CA VAL A 187 -19.69 7.26 -1.01
C VAL A 187 -18.29 7.79 -0.76
N LEU A 188 -17.96 8.18 0.47
CA LEU A 188 -16.62 8.63 0.85
C LEU A 188 -15.56 7.53 0.71
N ALA A 189 -15.89 6.28 1.06
CA ALA A 189 -15.00 5.14 0.84
C ALA A 189 -14.73 4.91 -0.66
N LEU A 190 -15.75 4.98 -1.51
CA LEU A 190 -15.62 4.87 -2.97
C LEU A 190 -14.80 6.04 -3.55
N PHE A 191 -15.08 7.27 -3.12
CA PHE A 191 -14.31 8.45 -3.52
C PHE A 191 -12.83 8.30 -3.14
N SER A 192 -12.53 7.73 -1.97
CA SER A 192 -11.15 7.47 -1.56
C SER A 192 -10.43 6.51 -2.52
N ASN A 193 -11.12 5.53 -3.11
CA ASN A 193 -10.53 4.62 -4.10
C ASN A 193 -10.17 5.36 -5.40
N VAL A 194 -11.03 6.26 -5.86
CA VAL A 194 -10.76 7.10 -7.04
C VAL A 194 -9.50 7.94 -6.83
N MET A 195 -9.42 8.62 -5.68
CA MET A 195 -8.26 9.45 -5.34
C MET A 195 -6.98 8.64 -5.17
N LEU A 196 -7.05 7.44 -4.58
CA LEU A 196 -5.90 6.52 -4.53
C LEU A 196 -5.48 6.04 -5.93
N GLY A 197 -6.44 5.80 -6.83
CA GLY A 197 -6.16 5.49 -8.23
C GLY A 197 -5.36 6.60 -8.91
N ILE A 198 -5.82 7.85 -8.80
CA ILE A 198 -5.11 9.04 -9.32
C ILE A 198 -3.69 9.12 -8.75
N ARG A 199 -3.55 8.99 -7.43
CA ARG A 199 -2.25 9.00 -6.74
C ARG A 199 -1.30 7.93 -7.29
N ASN A 200 -1.78 6.70 -7.42
CA ASN A 200 -0.97 5.56 -7.84
C ASN A 200 -0.49 5.71 -9.30
N VAL A 201 -1.37 6.20 -10.19
CA VAL A 201 -1.00 6.50 -11.58
C VAL A 201 0.04 7.62 -11.63
N GLY A 202 -0.18 8.72 -10.91
CA GLY A 202 0.77 9.84 -10.89
C GLY A 202 2.15 9.44 -10.34
N MET A 203 2.19 8.67 -9.25
CA MET A 203 3.44 8.10 -8.71
C MET A 203 4.18 7.25 -9.74
N LYS A 204 3.45 6.42 -10.50
CA LYS A 204 4.07 5.54 -11.49
C LYS A 204 4.67 6.31 -12.67
N VAL A 205 4.01 7.36 -13.14
CA VAL A 205 4.52 8.24 -14.22
C VAL A 205 5.85 8.88 -13.82
N GLU A 206 5.94 9.38 -12.59
CA GLU A 206 7.17 9.98 -12.08
C GLU A 206 8.29 8.93 -11.92
N GLN A 207 7.97 7.75 -11.39
CA GLN A 207 8.94 6.66 -11.22
C GLN A 207 9.46 6.06 -12.53
N ILE A 208 8.72 6.16 -13.63
CA ILE A 208 9.24 5.79 -14.96
C ILE A 208 10.23 6.85 -15.45
N SER A 209 9.98 8.11 -15.10
CA SER A 209 10.82 9.25 -15.50
C SER A 209 12.10 9.37 -14.65
N GLN A 210 12.11 8.79 -13.46
CA GLN A 210 13.22 8.79 -12.52
C GLN A 210 13.63 7.34 -12.26
N ASP A 211 14.82 6.92 -12.72
CA ASP A 211 15.34 5.53 -12.66
C ASP A 211 15.63 5.03 -11.22
N HIS A 212 15.02 5.66 -10.20
CA HIS A 212 15.21 5.51 -8.76
C HIS A 212 13.94 5.96 -8.02
N GLY A 213 13.77 5.53 -6.77
CA GLY A 213 12.57 5.80 -5.97
C GLY A 213 12.35 7.29 -5.70
N VAL A 214 11.10 7.75 -5.78
CA VAL A 214 10.69 9.17 -5.63
C VAL A 214 10.63 9.62 -4.15
N ILE A 215 10.55 8.67 -3.21
CA ILE A 215 10.29 8.92 -1.79
C ILE A 215 11.36 8.26 -0.92
N HIS A 216 11.98 9.07 -0.06
CA HIS A 216 12.99 8.66 0.91
C HIS A 216 12.55 8.99 2.34
N ILE A 217 12.86 8.12 3.31
CA ILE A 217 12.68 8.43 4.73
C ILE A 217 13.94 9.13 5.25
N GLN A 218 13.75 10.27 5.91
CA GLN A 218 14.81 10.91 6.67
C GLN A 218 14.77 10.47 8.13
N PHE A 219 15.71 9.61 8.54
CA PHE A 219 15.77 9.10 9.92
C PHE A 219 15.83 10.21 10.97
N ARG A 220 16.60 11.28 10.71
CA ARG A 220 16.65 12.47 11.58
C ARG A 220 15.28 13.13 11.75
N SER A 221 14.48 13.14 10.69
CA SER A 221 13.14 13.74 10.74
C SER A 221 12.14 12.86 11.48
N VAL A 222 12.23 11.54 11.33
CA VAL A 222 11.45 10.58 12.14
C VAL A 222 11.70 10.79 13.63
N LEU A 223 12.97 10.95 14.04
CA LEU A 223 13.32 11.21 15.44
C LEU A 223 12.71 12.53 15.95
N ARG A 224 12.80 13.62 15.16
CA ARG A 224 12.20 14.92 15.52
C ARG A 224 10.69 14.85 15.67
N VAL A 225 10.00 14.21 14.72
CA VAL A 225 8.54 14.04 14.77
C VAL A 225 8.12 13.19 15.97
N THR A 226 8.83 12.09 16.23
CA THR A 226 8.55 11.21 17.37
C THR A 226 8.75 11.96 18.70
N PHE A 227 9.85 12.70 18.84
CA PHE A 227 10.10 13.49 20.04
C PHE A 227 9.06 14.60 20.23
N ALA A 228 8.72 15.33 19.16
CA ALA A 228 7.67 16.36 19.21
C ALA A 228 6.29 15.77 19.58
N ALA A 229 5.94 14.59 19.05
CA ALA A 229 4.71 13.89 19.40
C ALA A 229 4.67 13.51 20.89
N LEU A 230 5.77 12.98 21.43
CA LEU A 230 5.87 12.63 22.85
C LEU A 230 5.74 13.87 23.75
N LEU A 231 6.37 14.98 23.38
CA LEU A 231 6.22 16.25 24.11
C LEU A 231 4.79 16.77 24.05
N ALA A 232 4.15 16.74 22.88
CA ALA A 232 2.77 17.18 22.72
C ALA A 232 1.82 16.34 23.59
N VAL A 233 1.91 15.01 23.54
CA VAL A 233 1.10 14.11 24.37
C VAL A 233 1.37 14.34 25.86
N GLY A 234 2.64 14.45 26.28
CA GLY A 234 3.02 14.70 27.66
C GLY A 234 2.51 16.04 28.19
N ALA A 235 2.68 17.11 27.43
CA ALA A 235 2.16 18.44 27.79
C ALA A 235 0.63 18.42 27.93
N THR A 236 -0.07 17.79 27.00
CA THR A 236 -1.53 17.65 27.04
C THR A 236 -1.97 16.86 28.27
N ARG A 237 -1.24 15.80 28.62
CA ARG A 237 -1.52 14.97 29.81
C ARG A 237 -1.32 15.73 31.13
N ILE A 238 -0.34 16.63 31.17
CA ILE A 238 -0.12 17.54 32.31
C ILE A 238 -1.26 18.55 32.40
N LEU A 239 -1.67 19.15 31.28
CA LEU A 239 -2.79 20.09 31.24
C LEU A 239 -4.10 19.45 31.72
N GLU A 240 -4.39 18.22 31.29
CA GLU A 240 -5.54 17.44 31.78
C GLU A 240 -5.52 17.20 33.30
N ALA A 241 -4.33 17.05 33.89
CA ALA A 241 -4.19 16.86 35.33
C ALA A 241 -4.31 18.17 36.11
N SER A 242 -3.79 19.26 35.56
CA SER A 242 -3.66 20.55 36.24
C SER A 242 -4.85 21.49 36.01
N VAL A 243 -5.59 21.34 34.91
CA VAL A 243 -6.64 22.27 34.49
C VAL A 243 -7.98 21.53 34.37
N HIS A 244 -8.91 21.79 35.29
CA HIS A 244 -10.19 21.09 35.35
C HIS A 244 -11.11 21.30 34.14
N THR A 245 -10.92 22.38 33.39
CA THR A 245 -11.70 22.69 32.17
C THR A 245 -11.17 21.95 30.93
N PHE A 246 -10.04 21.26 31.03
CA PHE A 246 -9.41 20.61 29.88
C PHE A 246 -10.04 19.21 29.65
N PRO A 247 -10.38 18.83 28.40
CA PRO A 247 -11.07 17.57 28.13
C PRO A 247 -10.22 16.36 28.53
N LYS A 248 -10.72 15.53 29.44
CA LYS A 248 -10.04 14.30 29.86
C LYS A 248 -10.03 13.29 28.71
N GLY A 249 -8.84 12.88 28.25
CA GLY A 249 -8.66 11.88 27.21
C GLY A 249 -8.19 12.46 25.88
N LEU A 250 -8.00 13.79 25.78
CA LEU A 250 -7.37 14.44 24.64
C LEU A 250 -5.92 13.96 24.45
N SER A 251 -5.19 13.73 25.54
CA SER A 251 -3.84 13.15 25.50
C SER A 251 -3.85 11.76 24.84
N TYR A 252 -4.84 10.93 25.16
CA TYR A 252 -5.01 9.61 24.56
C TYR A 252 -5.43 9.69 23.08
N PHE A 253 -6.32 10.61 22.73
CA PHE A 253 -6.66 10.92 21.35
C PHE A 253 -5.42 11.30 20.52
N LEU A 254 -4.60 12.22 21.04
CA LEU A 254 -3.38 12.66 20.36
C LEU A 254 -2.38 11.51 20.23
N PHE A 255 -2.20 10.70 21.27
CA PHE A 255 -1.33 9.52 21.23
C PHE A 255 -1.75 8.55 20.12
N LEU A 256 -3.04 8.19 20.05
CA LEU A 256 -3.56 7.30 19.01
C LEU A 256 -3.43 7.92 17.61
N SER A 257 -3.67 9.23 17.49
CA SER A 257 -3.52 9.96 16.22
C SER A 257 -2.09 9.96 15.71
N PHE A 258 -1.10 10.23 16.59
CA PHE A 258 0.31 10.18 16.22
C PHE A 258 0.79 8.77 15.89
N LEU A 259 0.33 7.77 16.64
CA LEU A 259 0.68 6.38 16.34
C LEU A 259 0.08 5.94 15.00
N SER A 260 -1.18 6.30 14.73
CA SER A 260 -1.80 6.11 13.41
C SER A 260 -1.00 6.83 12.31
N GLY A 261 -0.56 8.06 12.55
CA GLY A 261 0.30 8.83 11.64
C GLY A 261 1.65 8.15 11.35
N GLY A 262 2.31 7.61 12.37
CA GLY A 262 3.54 6.83 12.20
C GLY A 262 3.33 5.58 11.34
N PHE A 263 2.26 4.82 11.59
CA PHE A 263 1.89 3.68 10.74
C PHE A 263 1.47 4.11 9.33
N HIS A 264 0.86 5.29 9.18
CA HIS A 264 0.50 5.88 7.89
C HIS A 264 1.72 6.17 7.02
N VAL A 265 2.75 6.76 7.62
CA VAL A 265 4.07 6.95 6.99
C VAL A 265 4.67 5.60 6.58
N ALA A 266 4.71 4.64 7.52
CA ALA A 266 5.33 3.34 7.30
C ALA A 266 4.67 2.57 6.14
N TYR A 267 3.34 2.41 6.14
CA TYR A 267 2.68 1.66 5.07
C TYR A 267 2.76 2.39 3.73
N THR A 268 2.75 3.74 3.73
CA THR A 268 2.90 4.54 2.50
C THR A 268 4.28 4.34 1.92
N TYR A 269 5.34 4.46 2.73
CA TYR A 269 6.71 4.25 2.29
C TYR A 269 6.97 2.82 1.80
N ILE A 270 6.54 1.80 2.56
CA ILE A 270 6.70 0.40 2.15
C ILE A 270 6.00 0.16 0.81
N SER A 271 4.79 0.70 0.62
CA SER A 271 4.05 0.59 -0.62
C SER A 271 4.79 1.20 -1.81
N THR A 272 5.33 2.42 -1.66
CA THR A 272 5.87 3.20 -2.78
C THR A 272 7.33 2.90 -3.08
N SER A 273 8.13 2.58 -2.06
CA SER A 273 9.58 2.51 -2.14
C SER A 273 10.14 1.10 -2.01
N VAL A 274 9.40 0.14 -1.43
CA VAL A 274 9.87 -1.25 -1.27
C VAL A 274 9.12 -2.18 -2.22
N ILE A 275 7.79 -2.26 -2.09
CA ILE A 275 6.98 -3.22 -2.84
C ILE A 275 7.02 -2.93 -4.33
N LEU A 276 6.91 -1.65 -4.71
CA LEU A 276 6.83 -1.25 -6.10
C LEU A 276 8.15 -1.40 -6.87
N LEU A 277 9.30 -1.47 -6.18
CA LEU A 277 10.60 -1.75 -6.79
C LEU A 277 10.87 -3.25 -6.99
N HIS A 278 10.25 -4.11 -6.18
CA HIS A 278 10.57 -5.55 -6.15
C HIS A 278 9.50 -6.45 -6.77
N MET A 279 8.31 -5.93 -7.04
CA MET A 279 7.22 -6.70 -7.65
C MET A 279 6.96 -6.26 -9.10
N THR A 280 6.60 -7.23 -9.94
CA THR A 280 6.02 -6.92 -11.26
C THR A 280 4.73 -6.12 -11.08
N VAL A 281 4.32 -5.36 -12.09
CA VAL A 281 3.09 -4.56 -12.03
C VAL A 281 1.86 -5.41 -11.66
N VAL A 282 1.79 -6.64 -12.22
CA VAL A 282 0.74 -7.61 -11.91
C VAL A 282 0.87 -8.13 -10.47
N GLY A 283 2.08 -8.49 -10.04
CA GLY A 283 2.34 -8.95 -8.67
C GLY A 283 2.00 -7.90 -7.61
N HIS A 284 2.35 -6.64 -7.84
CA HIS A 284 1.98 -5.52 -6.98
C HIS A 284 0.45 -5.37 -6.88
N ALA A 285 -0.27 -5.46 -8.00
CA ALA A 285 -1.73 -5.35 -8.01
C ALA A 285 -2.39 -6.47 -7.18
N ILE A 286 -1.93 -7.72 -7.36
CA ILE A 286 -2.42 -8.88 -6.59
C ILE A 286 -2.08 -8.72 -5.10
N ALA A 287 -0.84 -8.34 -4.76
CA ALA A 287 -0.42 -8.09 -3.39
C ALA A 287 -1.27 -6.98 -2.74
N ASN A 288 -1.52 -5.87 -3.45
CA ASN A 288 -2.38 -4.80 -2.92
C ASN A 288 -3.80 -5.30 -2.59
N ILE A 289 -4.37 -6.18 -3.43
CA ILE A 289 -5.68 -6.79 -3.19
C ILE A 289 -5.63 -7.71 -1.98
N LEU A 290 -4.66 -8.63 -1.93
CA LEU A 290 -4.50 -9.56 -0.81
C LEU A 290 -4.30 -8.81 0.52
N LYS A 291 -3.46 -7.77 0.52
CA LYS A 291 -3.26 -6.87 1.66
C LYS A 291 -4.60 -6.29 2.13
N ARG A 292 -5.43 -5.77 1.21
CA ARG A 292 -6.73 -5.19 1.58
C ARG A 292 -7.66 -6.23 2.20
N VAL A 293 -7.75 -7.43 1.62
CA VAL A 293 -8.54 -8.54 2.19
C VAL A 293 -8.04 -8.90 3.59
N LEU A 294 -6.72 -9.07 3.76
CA LEU A 294 -6.12 -9.37 5.05
C LEU A 294 -6.37 -8.28 6.08
N VAL A 295 -6.29 -7.00 5.70
CA VAL A 295 -6.61 -5.88 6.61
C VAL A 295 -8.08 -5.94 7.05
N VAL A 296 -9.02 -6.27 6.17
CA VAL A 296 -10.43 -6.45 6.56
C VAL A 296 -10.58 -7.61 7.55
N VAL A 297 -9.94 -8.75 7.29
CA VAL A 297 -9.96 -9.92 8.20
C VAL A 297 -9.36 -9.57 9.56
N LEU A 298 -8.20 -8.89 9.59
CA LEU A 298 -7.56 -8.46 10.83
C LEU A 298 -8.41 -7.47 11.62
N LEU A 299 -9.08 -6.53 10.95
CA LEU A 299 -10.04 -5.63 11.59
C LEU A 299 -11.29 -6.36 12.09
N HIS A 300 -11.62 -7.51 11.52
CA HIS A 300 -12.74 -8.32 11.98
C HIS A 300 -12.38 -9.11 13.24
N VAL A 301 -11.17 -9.70 13.27
CA VAL A 301 -10.67 -10.47 14.40
C VAL A 301 -10.25 -9.57 15.57
N GLY A 302 -9.60 -8.44 15.28
CA GLY A 302 -9.14 -7.47 16.27
C GLY A 302 -10.14 -6.37 16.59
N GLY A 303 -11.25 -6.29 15.84
CA GLY A 303 -12.26 -5.24 16.01
C GLY A 303 -13.24 -5.53 17.13
N ARG A 304 -13.90 -4.47 17.61
CA ARG A 304 -14.93 -4.56 18.66
C ARG A 304 -16.30 -5.00 18.13
N ARG A 305 -16.53 -4.93 16.82
CA ARG A 305 -17.80 -5.34 16.19
C ARG A 305 -17.85 -6.84 16.07
N GLN A 306 -18.90 -7.45 16.64
CA GLN A 306 -19.21 -8.84 16.35
C GLN A 306 -19.68 -8.99 14.91
N ALA A 307 -18.96 -9.87 14.21
CA ALA A 307 -19.26 -10.35 12.89
C ALA A 307 -20.63 -10.99 12.78
N SER A 308 -21.55 -10.48 11.95
CA SER A 308 -22.66 -11.33 11.53
C SER A 308 -22.20 -12.33 10.47
N PHE A 309 -22.93 -13.44 10.34
CA PHE A 309 -22.71 -14.40 9.26
C PHE A 309 -22.70 -13.74 7.88
N TRP A 310 -23.60 -12.77 7.67
CA TRP A 310 -23.71 -12.01 6.41
C TRP A 310 -22.48 -11.15 6.11
N ASN A 311 -21.83 -10.61 7.14
CA ASN A 311 -20.60 -9.83 6.94
C ASN A 311 -19.48 -10.73 6.40
N TRP A 312 -19.32 -11.92 6.99
CA TRP A 312 -18.35 -12.91 6.53
C TRP A 312 -18.67 -13.42 5.13
N SER A 313 -19.93 -13.76 4.84
CA SER A 313 -20.32 -14.23 3.51
C SER A 313 -20.06 -13.17 2.44
N GLY A 314 -20.34 -11.90 2.75
CA GLY A 314 -20.04 -10.77 1.87
C GLY A 314 -18.54 -10.64 1.58
N LEU A 315 -17.70 -10.75 2.61
CA LEU A 315 -16.24 -10.69 2.45
C LEU A 315 -15.71 -11.86 1.60
N VAL A 316 -16.20 -13.08 1.83
CA VAL A 316 -15.83 -14.26 1.04
C VAL A 316 -16.26 -14.08 -0.41
N MET A 317 -17.50 -13.68 -0.66
CA MET A 317 -18.03 -13.40 -2.00
C MET A 317 -17.21 -12.32 -2.72
N CYS A 318 -16.88 -11.23 -2.04
CA CYS A 318 -16.06 -10.15 -2.58
C CYS A 318 -14.66 -10.65 -2.96
N THR A 319 -14.04 -11.45 -2.09
CA THR A 319 -12.72 -12.04 -2.31
C THR A 319 -12.72 -13.00 -3.49
N CYS A 320 -13.72 -13.90 -3.59
CA CYS A 320 -13.88 -14.79 -4.74
C CYS A 320 -14.03 -14.01 -6.05
N GLY A 321 -14.84 -12.95 -6.05
CA GLY A 321 -14.98 -12.07 -7.21
C GLY A 321 -13.66 -11.41 -7.61
N LEU A 322 -12.86 -10.95 -6.65
CA LEU A 322 -11.54 -10.36 -6.89
C LEU A 322 -10.53 -11.38 -7.45
N VAL A 323 -10.59 -12.63 -7.00
CA VAL A 323 -9.79 -13.72 -7.56
C VAL A 323 -10.20 -13.96 -9.01
N LEU A 324 -11.49 -14.08 -9.30
CA LEU A 324 -12.00 -14.24 -10.68
C LEU A 324 -11.59 -13.07 -11.59
N TYR A 325 -11.68 -11.83 -11.10
CA TYR A 325 -11.26 -10.62 -11.83
C TYR A 325 -9.78 -10.65 -12.22
N ASN A 326 -8.92 -11.22 -11.38
CA ASN A 326 -7.48 -11.27 -11.63
C ASN A 326 -6.99 -12.58 -12.25
N LEU A 327 -7.81 -13.63 -12.29
CA LEU A 327 -7.42 -14.95 -12.78
C LEU A 327 -6.76 -14.92 -14.17
N PRO A 328 -7.28 -14.18 -15.18
CA PRO A 328 -6.63 -14.11 -16.48
C PRO A 328 -5.24 -13.47 -16.43
N LYS A 329 -5.06 -12.45 -15.55
CA LYS A 329 -3.78 -11.76 -15.35
C LYS A 329 -2.77 -12.65 -14.61
N MET A 330 -3.26 -13.52 -13.72
CA MET A 330 -2.43 -14.53 -13.06
C MET A 330 -1.96 -15.57 -14.07
N LEU A 331 -2.89 -16.12 -14.86
CA LEU A 331 -2.59 -17.16 -15.85
C LEU A 331 -1.62 -16.66 -16.92
N SER A 332 -1.79 -15.42 -17.41
CA SER A 332 -0.87 -14.82 -18.40
C SER A 332 0.54 -14.58 -17.85
N ALA A 333 0.65 -14.26 -16.55
CA ALA A 333 1.95 -14.14 -15.89
C ALA A 333 2.66 -15.50 -15.75
N PHE A 334 1.92 -16.58 -15.49
CA PHE A 334 2.47 -17.94 -15.44
C PHE A 334 2.86 -18.50 -16.81
N SER A 335 2.15 -18.13 -17.88
CA SER A 335 2.42 -18.59 -19.24
C SER A 335 3.55 -17.83 -19.94
N SER A 336 4.03 -16.72 -19.38
CA SER A 336 5.14 -15.94 -19.95
C SER A 336 6.48 -16.55 -19.50
N PRO A 337 7.27 -17.20 -20.37
CA PRO A 337 8.58 -17.69 -19.98
C PRO A 337 9.48 -16.47 -19.75
N GLN A 338 9.85 -16.20 -18.50
CA GLN A 338 10.99 -15.32 -18.20
C GLN A 338 12.28 -16.04 -18.62
N LEU A 339 12.54 -16.06 -19.93
CA LEU A 339 13.83 -16.42 -20.48
C LEU A 339 14.72 -15.17 -20.43
N SER A 340 15.56 -15.08 -19.40
CA SER A 340 16.94 -14.59 -19.46
C SER A 340 17.28 -13.57 -20.57
N ALA A 341 16.62 -12.42 -20.62
CA ALA A 341 17.09 -11.30 -21.42
C ALA A 341 17.93 -10.39 -20.49
N PRO A 342 19.26 -10.32 -20.66
CA PRO A 342 20.04 -9.31 -19.96
C PRO A 342 19.53 -7.91 -20.37
N PRO A 343 19.62 -6.91 -19.47
CA PRO A 343 19.17 -5.56 -19.75
C PRO A 343 19.81 -5.07 -21.05
N PRO A 344 19.07 -4.35 -21.92
CA PRO A 344 19.60 -3.83 -23.15
C PRO A 344 20.81 -2.95 -22.83
N LYS A 345 21.99 -3.35 -23.31
CA LYS A 345 23.18 -2.51 -23.25
C LYS A 345 22.83 -1.21 -23.97
N HIS A 346 22.75 -0.11 -23.22
CA HIS A 346 22.70 1.23 -23.79
C HIS A 346 23.83 1.36 -24.79
N ARG A 347 23.49 1.35 -26.09
CA ARG A 347 24.42 1.68 -27.15
C ARG A 347 24.68 3.17 -27.01
N VAL A 348 25.78 3.52 -26.34
CA VAL A 348 26.34 4.88 -26.33
C VAL A 348 26.67 5.21 -27.79
N THR A 349 25.76 5.88 -28.47
CA THR A 349 26.06 6.55 -29.73
C THR A 349 26.97 7.72 -29.39
N HIS A 350 28.27 7.53 -29.60
CA HIS A 350 29.20 8.64 -29.79
C HIS A 350 28.67 9.47 -30.97
N GLN A 351 28.04 10.61 -30.69
CA GLN A 351 27.95 11.69 -31.66
C GLN A 351 29.36 12.26 -31.82
N ARG A 352 29.98 12.00 -32.97
CA ARG A 352 30.94 12.93 -33.57
C ARG A 352 30.11 13.92 -34.39
N GLY A 353 30.25 15.19 -34.04
CA GLY A 353 29.79 16.36 -34.77
C GLY A 353 30.62 17.52 -34.28
#